data_AF-A0A530QJC5-F1
#
_entry.id   AF-A0A530QJC5-F1
#
_cell.length_a   1.000
_cell.length_b   1.000
_cell.length_c   1.000
_cell.angle_alpha   90.00
_cell.angle_beta   90.00
_cell.angle_gamma   90.00
#
_symmetry.space_group_name_H-M   'P 1'
#
loop_
_entity.id
_entity.type
_entity.pdbx_description
1 polymer ?
#
loop_
_entity_poly.entity_id
_entity_poly.type
_entity_poly.pdbx_seq_one_letter_code
_entity_poly.pdbx_strand_id
1 'polypeptide(L)'
;WGLMQIKHATARGMGYDGSASGLFDAETNLKYAVKYLRGAWLVSGGDEKRADRLYQSGYYYDAKRRGMLEATGLGVDRARRRLQPDA
;
A
#
# COMPACT_ATOMS: atom_id res chain seq x y z
N TRP A 1 -6.79 -17.06 -3.04
CA TRP A 1 -7.37 -17.85 -1.93
C TRP A 1 -6.53 -17.56 -0.70
N GLY A 2 -7.09 -16.74 0.20
CA GLY A 2 -6.50 -16.15 1.40
C GLY A 2 -7.44 -15.02 1.88
N LEU A 3 -7.56 -14.78 3.19
CA LEU A 3 -8.67 -14.01 3.77
C LEU A 3 -8.90 -12.63 3.12
N MET A 4 -7.83 -11.94 2.72
CA MET A 4 -7.89 -10.60 2.10
C MET A 4 -7.38 -10.55 0.65
N GLN A 5 -7.06 -11.71 0.06
CA GLN A 5 -6.67 -11.87 -1.35
C GLN A 5 -5.57 -10.91 -1.85
N ILE A 6 -4.61 -10.51 -1.00
CA ILE A 6 -3.49 -9.68 -1.43
C ILE A 6 -2.60 -10.41 -2.45
N LYS A 7 -2.18 -9.72 -3.52
CA LYS A 7 -1.24 -10.26 -4.52
C LYS A 7 0.18 -10.34 -3.95
N HIS A 8 0.95 -11.36 -4.34
CA HIS A 8 2.36 -11.51 -3.91
C HIS A 8 3.22 -10.30 -4.27
N ALA A 9 3.06 -9.75 -5.48
CA ALA A 9 3.74 -8.53 -5.90
C ALA A 9 3.40 -7.31 -5.03
N THR A 10 2.14 -7.18 -4.60
CA THR A 10 1.72 -6.11 -3.69
C THR A 10 2.32 -6.31 -2.31
N ALA A 11 2.26 -7.53 -1.76
CA ALA A 11 2.87 -7.85 -0.47
C ALA A 11 4.38 -7.55 -0.49
N ARG A 12 5.08 -7.88 -1.57
CA ARG A 12 6.49 -7.52 -1.80
C ARG A 12 6.72 -6.02 -1.75
N GLY A 13 5.87 -5.24 -2.41
CA GLY A 13 5.88 -3.78 -2.32
C GLY A 13 5.67 -3.26 -0.89
N MET A 14 4.93 -4.01 -0.07
CA MET A 14 4.69 -3.71 1.35
C MET A 14 5.76 -4.28 2.30
N GLY A 15 6.88 -4.79 1.76
CA GLY A 15 8.01 -5.31 2.53
C GLY A 15 7.98 -6.80 2.84
N TYR A 16 7.13 -7.59 2.19
CA TYR A 16 7.16 -9.05 2.29
C TYR A 16 8.30 -9.64 1.44
N ASP A 17 9.12 -10.50 2.02
CA ASP A 17 10.27 -11.15 1.38
C ASP A 17 10.08 -12.65 1.15
N GLY A 18 9.03 -13.26 1.73
CA GLY A 18 8.73 -14.68 1.59
C GLY A 18 8.15 -15.10 0.24
N SER A 19 7.94 -16.42 0.11
CA SER A 19 7.34 -17.05 -1.06
C SER A 19 5.85 -16.71 -1.22
N ALA A 20 5.29 -16.90 -2.41
CA ALA A 20 3.85 -16.74 -2.61
C ALA A 20 3.01 -17.66 -1.71
N SER A 21 3.51 -18.86 -1.40
CA SER A 21 2.84 -19.82 -0.51
C SER A 21 2.75 -19.34 0.94
N GLY A 22 3.67 -18.50 1.41
CA GLY A 22 3.59 -17.94 2.77
C GLY A 22 2.43 -16.95 2.94
N LEU A 23 1.78 -16.51 1.86
CA LEU A 23 0.54 -15.72 1.94
C LEU A 23 -0.71 -16.57 2.19
N PHE A 24 -0.60 -17.90 2.22
CA PHE A 24 -1.66 -18.79 2.71
C PHE A 24 -1.74 -18.82 4.23
N ASP A 25 -0.66 -18.45 4.93
CA ASP A 25 -0.70 -18.20 6.36
C ASP A 25 -1.57 -16.96 6.65
N ALA A 26 -2.56 -17.13 7.53
CA ALA A 26 -3.56 -16.10 7.79
C ALA A 26 -2.96 -14.86 8.45
N GLU A 27 -2.03 -15.05 9.39
CA GLU A 27 -1.37 -13.95 10.09
C GLU A 27 -0.53 -13.11 9.12
N THR A 28 0.28 -13.77 8.30
CA THR A 28 1.08 -13.14 7.25
C THR A 28 0.18 -12.40 6.26
N ASN A 29 -0.90 -13.04 5.78
CA ASN A 29 -1.85 -12.43 4.86
C ASN A 29 -2.44 -11.14 5.43
N LEU A 30 -2.98 -11.20 6.66
CA LEU A 30 -3.57 -10.07 7.36
C LEU A 30 -2.56 -8.95 7.58
N LYS A 31 -1.33 -9.26 8.01
CA LYS A 31 -0.27 -8.28 8.27
C LYS A 31 0.00 -7.40 7.05
N TYR A 32 0.12 -7.98 5.85
CA TYR A 32 0.40 -7.20 4.64
C TYR A 32 -0.84 -6.62 3.99
N ALA A 33 -1.97 -7.34 4.02
CA ALA A 33 -3.24 -6.84 3.50
C ALA A 33 -3.73 -5.61 4.25
N VAL A 34 -3.69 -5.62 5.58
CA VAL A 34 -4.13 -4.47 6.41
C VAL A 34 -3.20 -3.27 6.22
N LYS A 35 -1.88 -3.48 6.09
CA LYS A 35 -0.94 -2.41 5.71
C LYS A 35 -1.32 -1.78 4.38
N TYR A 36 -1.62 -2.60 3.38
CA TYR A 36 -2.02 -2.11 2.05
C TYR A 36 -3.39 -1.43 2.08
N LEU A 37 -4.34 -1.91 2.88
CA LEU A 37 -5.65 -1.28 3.08
C LEU A 37 -5.54 0.08 3.76
N ARG A 38 -4.67 0.22 4.78
CA ARG A 38 -4.38 1.52 5.40
C ARG A 38 -3.92 2.54 4.36
N GLY A 39 -3.05 2.14 3.43
CA GLY A 39 -2.63 3.04 2.36
C GLY A 39 -3.78 3.46 1.45
N ALA A 40 -4.67 2.52 1.08
CA ALA A 40 -5.87 2.82 0.30
C ALA A 40 -6.82 3.79 1.04
N TRP A 41 -6.99 3.63 2.35
CA TRP A 41 -7.77 4.52 3.21
C TRP A 41 -7.21 5.95 3.27
N LEU A 42 -5.89 6.09 3.43
CA LEU A 42 -5.24 7.40 3.38
C LEU A 42 -5.42 8.06 2.01
N VAL A 43 -5.28 7.28 0.93
CA VAL A 43 -5.42 7.75 -0.44
C VAL A 43 -6.87 8.07 -0.79
N SER A 44 -7.85 7.40 -0.17
CA SER A 44 -9.26 7.69 -0.35
C SER A 44 -9.71 8.96 0.38
N GLY A 45 -8.96 9.41 1.39
CA GLY A 45 -9.35 10.53 2.25
C GLY A 45 -10.38 10.13 3.29
N GLY A 46 -10.39 8.87 3.72
CA GLY A 46 -11.35 8.35 4.71
C GLY A 46 -12.69 7.91 4.12
N ASP A 47 -12.78 7.76 2.80
CA ASP A 47 -13.95 7.17 2.14
C ASP A 47 -13.76 5.66 2.00
N GLU A 48 -14.65 4.87 2.62
CA GLU A 48 -14.58 3.41 2.65
C GLU A 48 -14.78 2.80 1.26
N LYS A 49 -15.78 3.26 0.50
CA LYS A 49 -16.11 2.74 -0.84
C LYS A 49 -14.99 3.01 -1.84
N ARG A 50 -14.32 4.15 -1.68
CA ARG A 50 -13.16 4.51 -2.49
C ARG A 50 -11.92 3.73 -2.02
N ALA A 51 -11.74 3.51 -0.71
CA ALA A 51 -10.65 2.70 -0.19
C ALA A 51 -10.74 1.25 -0.70
N ASP A 52 -11.92 0.63 -0.68
CA ASP A 52 -12.14 -0.71 -1.23
C ASP A 52 -11.79 -0.77 -2.73
N ARG A 53 -12.30 0.19 -3.53
CA ARG A 53 -11.95 0.27 -4.95
C ARG A 53 -10.44 0.41 -5.18
N LEU A 54 -9.78 1.28 -4.41
CA LEU A 54 -8.33 1.49 -4.49
C LEU A 54 -7.55 0.24 -4.08
N TYR A 55 -8.00 -0.48 -3.05
CA TYR A 55 -7.39 -1.74 -2.62
C TYR A 55 -7.45 -2.79 -3.74
N GLN A 56 -8.60 -2.90 -4.42
CA GLN A 56 -8.80 -3.86 -5.50
C GLN A 56 -8.05 -3.49 -6.78
N SER A 57 -8.11 -2.23 -7.21
CA SER A 57 -7.53 -1.78 -8.48
C SER A 57 -6.04 -1.43 -8.40
N GLY A 58 -5.57 -1.09 -7.20
CA GLY A 58 -4.24 -0.55 -6.97
C GLY A 58 -4.20 0.98 -7.04
N TYR A 59 -3.42 1.58 -6.15
CA TYR A 59 -3.46 3.03 -5.90
C TYR A 59 -2.10 3.72 -5.94
N TYR A 60 -1.05 3.07 -6.47
CA TYR A 60 0.29 3.65 -6.55
C TYR A 60 0.31 5.03 -7.23
N TYR A 61 -0.38 5.17 -8.36
CA TYR A 61 -0.42 6.45 -9.08
C TYR A 61 -1.23 7.53 -8.35
N ASP A 62 -2.30 7.15 -7.65
CA ASP A 62 -3.05 8.05 -6.78
C ASP A 62 -2.20 8.53 -5.60
N ALA A 63 -1.50 7.62 -4.94
CA ALA A 63 -0.54 7.95 -3.88
C ALA A 63 0.57 8.87 -4.41
N LYS A 64 1.16 8.56 -5.57
CA LYS A 64 2.20 9.37 -6.20
C LYS A 64 1.72 10.78 -6.53
N ARG A 65 0.54 10.92 -7.14
CA ARG A 65 -0.05 12.24 -7.46
C ARG A 65 -0.28 13.08 -6.21
N ARG A 66 -0.59 12.45 -5.08
CA ARG A 66 -0.83 13.13 -3.79
C ARG A 66 0.43 13.33 -2.94
N GLY A 67 1.59 12.83 -3.39
CA GLY A 67 2.82 12.83 -2.59
C GLY A 67 2.67 12.02 -1.30
N MET A 68 2.12 10.80 -1.42
CA MET A 68 1.82 9.91 -0.30
C MET A 68 2.49 8.54 -0.43
N LEU A 69 3.54 8.40 -1.25
CA LEU A 69 4.23 7.13 -1.42
C LEU A 69 4.84 6.64 -0.10
N GLU A 70 5.41 7.55 0.69
CA GLU A 70 5.99 7.19 2.00
C GLU A 70 4.90 6.81 3.00
N ALA A 71 3.84 7.63 3.10
CA ALA A 71 2.75 7.42 4.06
C ALA A 71 2.00 6.10 3.82
N THR A 72 1.92 5.67 2.56
CA THR A 72 1.29 4.40 2.14
C THR A 72 2.23 3.20 2.19
N GLY A 73 3.54 3.42 2.34
CA GLY A 73 4.55 2.35 2.34
C GLY A 73 4.85 1.79 0.95
N LEU A 74 4.43 2.46 -0.14
CA LEU A 74 4.64 2.01 -1.52
C LEU A 74 5.94 2.55 -2.14
N GLY A 75 6.66 3.45 -1.46
CA GLY A 75 7.92 3.99 -1.94
C GLY A 75 8.29 5.32 -1.28
N VAL A 76 9.07 6.13 -2.01
CA VAL A 76 9.60 7.43 -1.53
C VAL A 76 9.12 8.55 -2.45
N ASP A 77 8.65 9.65 -1.86
CA ASP A 77 8.20 10.84 -2.57
C ASP A 77 9.39 11.71 -3.02
N ARG A 78 10.04 11.30 -4.13
CA ARG A 78 11.28 11.96 -4.62
C ARG A 78 11.11 13.44 -5.00
N ALA A 79 9.90 13.88 -5.36
CA ALA A 79 9.65 15.26 -5.78
C ALA A 79 9.61 16.25 -4.61
N ARG A 80 9.11 15.85 -3.43
CA ARG A 80 9.08 16.73 -2.24
C ARG A 80 10.46 16.97 -1.66
N ARG A 81 11.37 16.00 -1.77
CA ARG A 81 12.74 16.10 -1.24
C ARG A 81 13.61 17.17 -1.92
N ARG A 82 13.23 17.64 -3.12
CA ARG A 82 13.93 18.72 -3.83
C ARG A 82 13.44 20.13 -3.46
N LEU A 83 12.32 20.25 -2.75
CA LEU A 83 11.66 21.53 -2.42
C LEU A 83 11.89 22.01 -0.99
N GLN A 84 12.71 21.31 -0.19
CA GLN A 84 13.25 21.85 1.06
C GLN A 84 14.75 22.14 0.89
N PRO A 85 15.13 23.27 0.27
CA PRO A 85 16.35 23.93 0.66
C PRO A 85 16.10 24.64 2.00
N ASP A 86 16.99 24.38 2.95
CA ASP A 86 17.24 25.15 4.17
C ASP A 86 16.21 25.02 5.31
N ALA A 87 16.57 24.16 6.28
CA ALA A 87 16.22 24.28 7.70
C ALA A 87 17.52 24.48 8.48
#